data_AF-A0AAV5FAD4-F1
#
_entry.id   AF-A0AAV5FAD4-F1
#
_cell.length_a   1.000
_cell.length_b   1.000
_cell.length_c   1.000
_cell.angle_alpha   90.00
_cell.angle_beta   90.00
_cell.angle_gamma   90.00
#
_symmetry.space_group_name_H-M   'P 1'
#
loop_
_entity.id
_entity.type
_entity.pdbx_description
1 polymer ?
#
loop_
_entity_poly.entity_id
_entity_poly.type
_entity_poly.pdbx_seq_one_letter_code
_entity_poly.pdbx_strand_id
1 'polypeptide(L)'
;MPTDDEINGIKAYVPRLRIAQWPKGFKPVPIEKYDGQTNPREWLQLYSTTIRSTGGDSYVMANYLPVCLELAVRIWLTSLPEESVTSWGDLNRKLIESFQATFNRPGNHFDLTRIKQKGDEPLRDYIKQFCAKKTEIPNVPD
;
A
#
# COMPACT_ATOMS: atom_id res chain seq x y z
N MET A 1 -20.06 15.92 -23.89
CA MET A 1 -20.41 15.17 -22.66
C MET A 1 -19.40 14.06 -22.53
N PRO A 2 -18.84 13.80 -21.33
CA PRO A 2 -17.94 12.68 -21.17
C PRO A 2 -18.69 11.37 -21.46
N THR A 3 -18.07 10.40 -22.11
CA THR A 3 -18.69 9.08 -22.32
C THR A 3 -18.80 8.34 -20.98
N ASP A 4 -19.74 7.40 -20.84
CA ASP A 4 -19.86 6.60 -19.61
C ASP A 4 -18.54 5.86 -19.26
N ASP A 5 -17.72 5.57 -20.29
CA ASP A 5 -16.36 5.03 -20.15
C ASP A 5 -15.35 6.03 -19.57
N GLU A 6 -15.52 7.34 -19.83
CA GLU A 6 -14.69 8.41 -19.24
C GLU A 6 -15.01 8.67 -17.78
N ILE A 7 -16.22 8.32 -17.32
CA ILE A 7 -16.69 8.56 -15.95
C ILE A 7 -16.42 7.35 -15.04
N ASN A 8 -16.46 6.12 -15.56
CA ASN A 8 -16.49 4.92 -14.72
C ASN A 8 -15.20 4.07 -14.72
N GLY A 9 -14.21 4.35 -15.58
CA GLY A 9 -12.99 3.55 -15.69
C GLY A 9 -11.74 4.21 -15.10
N ILE A 10 -10.90 3.45 -14.39
CA ILE A 10 -9.53 3.90 -14.10
C ILE A 10 -8.77 3.98 -15.41
N LYS A 11 -8.48 5.21 -15.88
CA LYS A 11 -7.78 5.47 -17.14
C LYS A 11 -6.41 4.81 -17.23
N ALA A 12 -5.74 4.66 -16.09
CA ALA A 12 -4.46 3.95 -16.00
C ALA A 12 -4.55 2.46 -16.39
N TYR A 13 -5.73 1.85 -16.36
CA TYR A 13 -5.92 0.45 -16.74
C TYR A 13 -6.09 0.34 -18.24
N VAL A 14 -5.44 -0.65 -18.85
CA VAL A 14 -5.76 -1.05 -20.23
C VAL A 14 -7.24 -1.45 -20.33
N PRO A 15 -7.93 -1.25 -21.47
CA PRO A 15 -9.35 -1.53 -21.62
C PRO A 15 -9.74 -2.95 -21.15
N ARG A 16 -8.95 -3.97 -21.52
CA ARG A 16 -9.18 -5.37 -21.11
C ARG A 16 -9.18 -5.58 -19.59
N LEU A 17 -8.43 -4.78 -18.83
CA LEU A 17 -8.34 -4.92 -17.38
C LEU A 17 -9.59 -4.35 -16.68
N ARG A 18 -10.31 -3.41 -17.32
CA ARG A 18 -11.53 -2.80 -16.80
C ARG A 18 -12.76 -3.73 -16.85
N ILE A 19 -12.67 -4.81 -17.61
CA ILE A 19 -13.78 -5.75 -17.88
C ILE A 19 -13.80 -6.85 -16.80
N ALA A 20 -14.10 -6.48 -15.56
CA ALA A 20 -14.25 -7.45 -14.47
C ALA A 20 -15.61 -8.15 -14.49
N GLN A 21 -15.60 -9.47 -14.40
CA GLN A 21 -16.81 -10.27 -14.17
C GLN A 21 -17.01 -10.46 -12.67
N TRP A 22 -17.97 -9.75 -12.10
CA TRP A 22 -18.25 -9.81 -10.66
C TRP A 22 -18.88 -11.15 -10.26
N PRO A 23 -18.31 -11.87 -9.27
CA PRO A 23 -18.89 -13.12 -8.78
C PRO A 23 -20.31 -12.91 -8.22
N LYS A 24 -21.17 -13.93 -8.36
CA LYS A 24 -22.51 -13.87 -7.79
C LYS A 24 -22.43 -13.78 -6.26
N GLY A 25 -23.06 -12.76 -5.69
CA GLY A 25 -23.05 -12.54 -4.24
C GLY A 25 -21.73 -11.96 -3.72
N PHE A 26 -20.90 -11.37 -4.58
CA PHE A 26 -19.62 -10.77 -4.21
C PHE A 26 -19.78 -9.73 -3.08
N LYS A 27 -19.35 -10.13 -1.88
CA LYS A 27 -19.36 -9.33 -0.65
C LYS A 27 -18.10 -9.66 0.16
N PRO A 28 -16.94 -9.09 -0.21
CA PRO A 28 -15.72 -9.30 0.55
C PRO A 28 -15.87 -8.83 1.98
N VAL A 29 -15.18 -9.51 2.91
CA VAL A 29 -15.12 -9.06 4.30
C VAL A 29 -14.49 -7.66 4.35
N PRO A 30 -14.96 -6.78 5.26
CA PRO A 30 -14.34 -5.47 5.41
C PRO A 30 -12.85 -5.61 5.75
N ILE A 31 -12.02 -4.94 4.98
CA ILE A 31 -10.58 -4.79 5.24
C ILE A 31 -10.29 -3.32 5.47
N GLU A 32 -9.30 -3.03 6.30
CA GLU A 32 -8.83 -1.66 6.50
C GLU A 32 -8.34 -1.08 5.17
N LYS A 33 -8.71 0.18 4.90
CA LYS A 33 -8.30 0.86 3.69
C LYS A 33 -6.80 1.09 3.70
N TYR A 34 -6.17 0.93 2.55
CA TYR A 34 -4.75 1.17 2.42
C TYR A 34 -4.45 2.67 2.44
N ASP A 35 -3.71 3.10 3.45
CA ASP A 35 -3.36 4.50 3.68
C ASP A 35 -2.01 4.92 3.05
N GLY A 36 -1.25 3.96 2.51
CA GLY A 36 0.08 4.20 1.96
C GLY A 36 1.22 4.19 3.00
N GLN A 37 0.90 3.97 4.28
CA GLN A 37 1.87 3.90 5.38
C GLN A 37 2.04 2.47 5.91
N THR A 38 1.06 1.60 5.70
CA THR A 38 1.17 0.17 6.03
C THR A 38 2.08 -0.56 5.02
N ASN A 39 2.68 -1.70 5.41
CA ASN A 39 3.51 -2.50 4.52
C ASN A 39 2.69 -2.92 3.27
N PRO A 40 3.05 -2.44 2.06
CA PRO A 40 2.23 -2.68 0.87
C PRO A 40 2.14 -4.17 0.52
N ARG A 41 3.17 -4.97 0.82
CA ARG A 41 3.17 -6.41 0.50
C ARG A 41 2.21 -7.19 1.38
N GLU A 42 2.24 -6.95 2.69
CA GLU A 42 1.36 -7.61 3.66
C GLU A 42 -0.10 -7.21 3.42
N TRP A 43 -0.35 -5.92 3.21
CA TRP A 43 -1.70 -5.44 2.92
C TRP A 43 -2.25 -6.04 1.61
N LEU A 44 -1.44 -6.08 0.53
CA LEU A 44 -1.85 -6.70 -0.74
C LEU A 44 -2.10 -8.21 -0.62
N GLN A 45 -1.38 -8.91 0.25
CA GLN A 45 -1.62 -10.33 0.52
C GLN A 45 -2.98 -10.55 1.20
N LEU A 46 -3.30 -9.75 2.23
CA LEU A 46 -4.59 -9.80 2.91
C LEU A 46 -5.73 -9.44 1.97
N TYR A 47 -5.56 -8.36 1.19
CA TYR A 47 -6.49 -7.94 0.14
C TYR A 47 -6.76 -9.08 -0.85
N SER A 48 -5.70 -9.63 -1.47
CA SER A 48 -5.83 -10.67 -2.50
C SER A 48 -6.51 -11.92 -1.96
N THR A 49 -6.21 -12.30 -0.71
CA THR A 49 -6.81 -13.46 -0.03
C THR A 49 -8.31 -13.24 0.21
N THR A 50 -8.67 -12.05 0.68
CA THR A 50 -10.06 -11.64 0.91
C THR A 50 -10.87 -11.73 -0.38
N ILE A 51 -10.40 -11.11 -1.47
CA ILE A 51 -11.10 -11.12 -2.75
C ILE A 51 -11.22 -12.54 -3.32
N ARG A 52 -10.16 -13.36 -3.23
CA ARG A 52 -10.21 -14.78 -3.64
C ARG A 52 -11.21 -15.59 -2.86
N SER A 53 -11.31 -15.38 -1.55
CA SER A 53 -12.28 -16.09 -0.70
C SER A 53 -13.73 -15.83 -1.12
N THR A 54 -13.98 -14.70 -1.79
CA THR A 54 -15.28 -14.34 -2.38
C THR A 54 -15.43 -14.70 -3.86
N GLY A 55 -14.53 -15.55 -4.38
CA GLY A 55 -14.55 -16.01 -5.77
C GLY A 55 -14.03 -14.99 -6.79
N GLY A 56 -13.40 -13.91 -6.36
CA GLY A 56 -12.84 -12.89 -7.24
C GLY A 56 -11.51 -13.33 -7.87
N ASP A 57 -11.36 -13.03 -9.16
CA ASP A 57 -10.13 -13.25 -9.92
C ASP A 57 -9.22 -12.00 -9.95
N SER A 58 -8.17 -12.02 -10.77
CA SER A 58 -7.26 -10.88 -10.91
C SER A 58 -7.92 -9.61 -11.49
N TYR A 59 -8.97 -9.75 -12.30
CA TYR A 59 -9.68 -8.60 -12.86
C TYR A 59 -10.55 -7.97 -11.77
N VAL A 60 -11.27 -8.79 -11.00
CA VAL A 60 -12.04 -8.36 -9.83
C VAL A 60 -11.12 -7.68 -8.82
N MET A 61 -9.93 -8.24 -8.55
CA MET A 61 -8.93 -7.60 -7.69
C MET A 61 -8.52 -6.22 -8.17
N ALA A 62 -8.20 -6.06 -9.46
CA ALA A 62 -7.81 -4.75 -9.98
C ALA A 62 -8.95 -3.73 -9.86
N ASN A 63 -10.18 -4.12 -10.22
CA ASN A 63 -11.31 -3.20 -10.26
C ASN A 63 -11.92 -2.89 -8.89
N TYR A 64 -11.77 -3.78 -7.91
CA TYR A 64 -12.25 -3.55 -6.55
C TYR A 64 -11.25 -2.75 -5.69
N LEU A 65 -9.97 -2.76 -6.05
CA LEU A 65 -8.89 -2.11 -5.29
C LEU A 65 -9.22 -0.67 -4.87
N PRO A 66 -9.75 0.22 -5.75
CA PRO A 66 -9.95 1.64 -5.44
C PRO A 66 -10.90 1.88 -4.25
N VAL A 67 -11.83 0.95 -4.02
CA VAL A 67 -12.78 0.99 -2.90
C VAL A 67 -12.03 0.80 -1.57
N CYS A 68 -10.96 0.02 -1.59
CA CYS A 68 -10.11 -0.33 -0.46
C CYS A 68 -8.88 0.56 -0.29
N LEU A 69 -8.76 1.65 -1.06
CA LEU A 69 -7.68 2.63 -0.90
C LEU A 69 -8.13 3.81 -0.03
N GLU A 70 -7.20 4.57 0.54
CA GLU A 70 -7.48 5.91 1.04
C GLU A 70 -7.36 6.98 -0.05
N LEU A 71 -7.81 8.21 0.23
CA LEU A 71 -7.89 9.27 -0.77
C LEU A 71 -6.53 9.55 -1.45
N ALA A 72 -5.45 9.65 -0.67
CA ALA A 72 -4.11 9.92 -1.21
C ALA A 72 -3.65 8.82 -2.20
N VAL A 73 -3.89 7.55 -1.86
CA VAL A 73 -3.51 6.42 -2.70
C VAL A 73 -4.43 6.30 -3.93
N ARG A 74 -5.72 6.63 -3.80
CA ARG A 74 -6.62 6.75 -4.96
C ARG A 74 -6.15 7.81 -5.94
N ILE A 75 -5.75 8.98 -5.45
CA ILE A 75 -5.22 10.07 -6.29
C ILE A 75 -3.99 9.57 -7.05
N TRP A 76 -3.06 8.89 -6.37
CA TRP A 76 -1.90 8.25 -7.01
C TRP A 76 -2.33 7.30 -8.14
N LEU A 77 -3.28 6.40 -7.88
CA LEU A 77 -3.76 5.43 -8.87
C LEU A 77 -4.33 6.11 -10.12
N THR A 78 -5.09 7.20 -9.93
CA THR A 78 -5.65 7.99 -11.04
C THR A 78 -4.63 8.88 -11.73
N SER A 79 -3.49 9.17 -11.09
CA SER A 79 -2.40 9.99 -11.66
C SER A 79 -1.44 9.19 -12.54
N LEU A 80 -1.53 7.86 -12.53
CA LEU A 80 -0.70 7.01 -13.38
C LEU A 80 -1.00 7.28 -14.87
N PRO A 81 0.00 7.15 -15.76
CA PRO A 81 -0.22 7.34 -17.19
C PRO A 81 -1.32 6.42 -17.71
N GLU A 82 -2.08 6.92 -18.69
CA GLU A 82 -3.17 6.16 -19.29
C GLU A 82 -2.68 4.81 -19.83
N GLU A 83 -3.47 3.77 -19.59
CA GLU A 83 -3.21 2.39 -20.03
C GLU A 83 -1.86 1.80 -19.57
N SER A 84 -1.18 2.42 -18.59
CA SER A 84 0.11 1.95 -18.09
C SER A 84 0.04 0.71 -17.19
N VAL A 85 -1.15 0.31 -16.76
CA VAL A 85 -1.39 -0.87 -15.93
C VAL A 85 -2.05 -1.95 -16.79
N THR A 86 -1.27 -2.97 -17.15
CA THR A 86 -1.72 -4.01 -18.07
C THR A 86 -2.30 -5.24 -17.37
N SER A 87 -2.01 -5.42 -16.09
CA SER A 87 -2.42 -6.58 -15.29
C SER A 87 -2.48 -6.27 -13.79
N TRP A 88 -3.11 -7.15 -13.02
CA TRP A 88 -3.04 -7.12 -11.55
C TRP A 88 -1.59 -7.18 -11.03
N GLY A 89 -0.72 -7.96 -11.68
CA GLY A 89 0.69 -8.05 -11.34
C GLY A 89 1.42 -6.72 -11.51
N ASP A 90 1.16 -6.01 -12.62
CA ASP A 90 1.72 -4.67 -12.85
C ASP A 90 1.24 -3.65 -11.83
N LEU A 91 -0.04 -3.69 -11.48
CA LEU A 91 -0.63 -2.81 -10.48
C LEU A 91 0.05 -3.01 -9.12
N ASN A 92 0.18 -4.27 -8.68
CA ASN A 92 0.85 -4.62 -7.44
C ASN A 92 2.29 -4.12 -7.42
N ARG A 93 3.02 -4.36 -8.51
CA ARG A 93 4.41 -3.92 -8.64
C ARG A 93 4.52 -2.40 -8.51
N LYS A 94 3.70 -1.63 -9.25
CA LYS A 94 3.69 -0.16 -9.18
C LYS A 94 3.30 0.36 -7.79
N LEU A 95 2.32 -0.26 -7.13
CA LEU A 95 1.90 0.11 -5.78
C LEU A 95 3.03 -0.13 -4.78
N ILE A 96 3.65 -1.32 -4.83
CA ILE A 96 4.80 -1.64 -3.99
C ILE A 96 5.95 -0.67 -4.26
N GLU A 97 6.34 -0.43 -5.51
CA GLU A 97 7.42 0.50 -5.85
C GLU A 97 7.14 1.93 -5.33
N SER A 98 5.88 2.37 -5.36
CA SER A 98 5.50 3.72 -4.94
C SER A 98 5.44 3.89 -3.42
N PHE A 99 4.96 2.88 -2.70
CA PHE A 99 4.69 2.98 -1.25
C PHE A 99 5.62 2.15 -0.36
N GLN A 100 6.48 1.30 -0.92
CA GLN A 100 7.48 0.57 -0.16
C GLN A 100 8.55 1.50 0.43
N ALA A 101 8.84 2.63 -0.22
CA ALA A 101 9.77 3.64 0.28
C ALA A 101 9.14 4.58 1.32
N THR A 102 7.82 4.80 1.26
CA THR A 102 7.07 5.59 2.26
C THR A 102 6.72 4.78 3.50
N PHE A 103 6.83 3.46 3.44
CA PHE A 103 6.79 2.59 4.59
C PHE A 103 7.97 2.90 5.53
N ASN A 104 7.73 3.78 6.50
CA ASN A 104 8.55 3.88 7.69
C ASN A 104 8.37 2.58 8.45
N ARG A 105 9.27 1.62 8.20
CA ARG A 105 9.39 0.42 9.02
C ARG A 105 9.44 0.91 10.48
N PRO A 106 8.58 0.41 11.39
CA PRO A 106 8.76 0.70 12.79
C PRO A 106 10.21 0.37 13.13
N GLY A 107 10.91 1.32 13.76
CA GLY A 107 12.33 1.16 14.07
C GLY A 107 12.53 -0.18 14.73
N ASN A 108 13.50 -0.97 14.26
CA ASN A 108 13.81 -2.25 14.90
C ASN A 108 15.04 -2.09 15.79
N HIS A 109 15.30 -3.06 16.67
CA HIS A 109 16.47 -3.00 17.56
C HIS A 109 17.82 -2.83 16.81
N PHE A 110 17.90 -3.21 15.52
CA PHE A 110 19.10 -2.98 14.71
C PHE A 110 19.30 -1.49 14.36
N ASP A 111 18.24 -0.68 14.31
CA ASP A 111 18.38 0.77 14.10
C ASP A 111 19.02 1.49 15.29
N LEU A 112 18.94 0.90 16.50
CA LEU A 112 19.68 1.35 17.68
C LEU A 112 21.19 1.07 17.56
N THR A 113 21.57 -0.04 16.92
CA THR A 113 22.99 -0.40 16.73
C THR A 113 23.73 0.53 15.76
N ARG A 114 22.98 1.33 14.99
CA ARG A 114 23.51 2.35 14.06
C ARG A 114 23.70 3.73 14.73
N ILE A 115 23.17 3.94 15.94
CA ILE A 115 23.47 5.13 16.74
C ILE A 115 24.76 4.86 17.51
N LYS A 116 25.89 5.21 16.90
CA LYS A 116 27.19 5.24 17.58
C LYS A 116 27.47 6.69 17.99
N GLN A 117 27.84 6.89 19.26
CA GLN A 117 28.33 8.18 19.72
C GLN A 117 29.53 8.56 18.86
N LYS A 118 29.46 9.73 18.20
CA LYS A 118 30.61 10.27 17.45
C LYS A 118 31.62 10.84 18.44
N GLY A 119 32.92 10.79 18.11
CA GLY A 119 34.00 11.18 19.02
C GLY A 119 33.89 12.58 19.62
N ASP A 120 33.23 13.50 18.90
CA ASP A 120 33.05 14.90 19.31
C ASP A 120 31.62 15.23 19.80
N GLU A 121 30.75 14.23 19.97
CA GLU A 121 29.36 14.44 20.40
C GLU A 121 29.23 14.45 21.92
N PRO A 122 28.64 15.51 22.53
CA PRO A 122 28.31 15.53 23.94
C PRO A 122 27.39 14.35 24.28
N LEU A 123 27.71 13.62 25.35
CA LEU A 123 26.94 12.45 25.80
C LEU A 123 25.42 12.74 25.92
N ARG A 124 25.06 13.96 26.29
CA ARG A 124 23.68 14.42 26.41
C ARG A 124 22.91 14.39 25.09
N ASP A 125 23.55 14.69 23.97
CA ASP A 125 22.90 14.72 22.66
C ASP A 125 22.81 13.32 22.05
N TYR A 126 23.79 12.45 22.32
CA TYR A 126 23.69 11.01 22.08
C TYR A 126 22.49 10.40 22.80
N ILE A 127 22.32 10.67 24.11
CA ILE A 127 21.21 10.15 24.92
C ILE A 127 19.85 10.62 24.36
N LYS A 128 19.73 11.89 23.95
CA LYS A 128 18.49 12.40 23.35
C LYS A 128 18.14 11.69 22.04
N GLN A 129 19.11 11.52 21.14
CA GLN A 129 18.89 10.82 19.86
C GLN A 129 18.53 9.35 20.08
N PHE A 130 19.20 8.70 21.03
CA PHE A 130 18.91 7.31 21.39
C PHE A 130 17.50 7.14 21.97
N CYS A 131 17.08 8.00 22.90
CA CYS A 131 15.74 7.98 23.49
C CYS A 131 14.64 8.33 22.47
N ALA A 132 14.89 9.27 21.56
CA ALA A 132 13.95 9.60 20.49
C ALA A 132 13.70 8.38 19.58
N LYS A 133 14.76 7.73 19.11
CA LYS A 133 14.65 6.51 18.28
C LYS A 133 14.04 5.32 19.01
N LYS A 134 14.27 5.18 20.33
CA LYS A 134 13.63 4.13 21.13
C LYS A 134 12.12 4.30 21.22
N THR A 135 11.61 5.53 21.14
CA THR A 135 10.17 5.84 21.19
C THR A 135 9.45 5.48 19.88
N GLU A 136 10.18 5.31 18.78
CA GLU A 136 9.67 4.90 17.47
C GLU A 136 9.57 3.37 17.30
N ILE A 137 10.02 2.60 18.30
CA ILE A 137 9.94 1.12 18.32
C ILE A 137 8.66 0.71 19.06
N PRO A 138 7.68 0.06 18.41
CA PRO A 138 6.48 -0.42 19.09
C PRO A 138 6.89 -1.45 20.14
N ASN A 139 6.40 -1.25 21.36
CA ASN A 139 6.65 -2.12 22.50
C ASN A 139 5.99 -3.49 22.24
N VAL A 140 6.76 -4.50 21.86
CA VAL A 140 6.27 -5.88 21.80
C VAL A 140 6.41 -6.45 23.21
N PRO A 141 5.31 -6.86 23.89
CA PRO A 141 5.42 -7.49 25.20
C PRO A 141 6.16 -8.83 25.12
N ASP A 142 6.97 -9.11 26.14
CA ASP A 142 7.74 -10.36 26.33
C ASP A 142 6.87 -11.63 26.32
#